data_AF-A0A7X0RJP4-F1
#
_entry.id   AF-A0A7X0RJP4-F1
#
_cell.length_a   1.000
_cell.length_b   1.000
_cell.length_c   1.000
_cell.angle_alpha   90.00
_cell.angle_beta   90.00
_cell.angle_gamma   90.00
#
_symmetry.space_group_name_H-M   'P 1'
#
loop_
_entity.id
_entity.type
_entity.pdbx_description
1 polymer ?
#
loop_
_entity_poly.entity_id
_entity_poly.type
_entity_poly.pdbx_seq_one_letter_code
_entity_poly.pdbx_strand_id
1 'polypeptide(L)'
;MSGRDEQPQVPPSILAAAGDPVEAEELRRAFVVIRDSSSNPELADLAKRVLDGRMSYREFGRTQTFDQEAGRALQTFGEEWQALSEDEREELAARGRAEEQRLADELRDRR
;
A
#
# COMPACT_ATOMS: atom_id res chain seq x y z
N MET A 1 18.31 29.92 11.23
CA MET A 1 18.25 28.93 10.12
C MET A 1 18.24 27.55 10.76
N SER A 2 17.06 26.94 10.89
CA SER A 2 16.91 25.54 11.31
C SER A 2 15.78 24.96 10.46
N GLY A 3 16.16 24.37 9.32
CA GLY A 3 15.26 23.51 8.57
C GLY A 3 15.02 22.28 9.42
N ARG A 4 13.80 22.12 9.94
CA ARG A 4 13.40 20.86 10.52
C ARG A 4 13.44 19.85 9.38
N ASP A 5 14.17 18.77 9.59
CA ASP A 5 14.04 17.55 8.81
C ASP A 5 12.56 17.16 8.76
N GLU A 6 11.90 17.48 7.64
CA GLU A 6 10.66 16.82 7.25
C GLU A 6 11.05 15.39 6.87
N GLN A 7 11.21 14.56 7.91
CA GLN A 7 11.18 13.12 7.74
C GLN A 7 9.92 12.82 6.93
N PRO A 8 10.01 12.11 5.79
CA PRO A 8 8.82 11.72 5.05
C PRO A 8 7.94 10.97 6.02
N GLN A 9 6.80 11.59 6.34
CA GLN A 9 5.85 11.05 7.29
C GLN A 9 5.31 9.78 6.63
N VAL A 10 5.86 8.64 7.05
CA VAL A 10 5.49 7.33 6.54
C VAL A 10 3.97 7.24 6.69
N PRO A 11 3.21 7.06 5.59
CA PRO A 11 1.76 7.12 5.67
C PRO A 11 1.26 6.10 6.69
N PRO A 12 0.22 6.46 7.46
CA PRO A 12 -0.28 5.65 8.55
C PRO A 12 -0.72 4.28 8.04
N SER A 13 0.08 3.26 8.40
CA SER A 13 -0.20 1.82 8.40
C SER A 13 -1.01 1.26 7.22
N ILE A 14 -0.30 0.55 6.34
CA ILE A 14 -0.79 -0.49 5.41
C ILE A 14 -1.58 -1.64 6.14
N LEU A 15 -1.77 -1.57 7.46
CA LEU A 15 -2.29 -2.65 8.30
C LEU A 15 -3.40 -2.22 9.29
N ALA A 16 -4.01 -1.05 9.10
CA ALA A 16 -5.05 -0.55 9.99
C ALA A 16 -6.46 -0.44 9.35
N ALA A 17 -6.86 -1.37 8.49
CA ALA A 17 -8.22 -1.40 7.94
C ALA A 17 -9.09 -2.46 8.63
N ALA A 18 -9.96 -2.02 9.52
CA ALA A 18 -11.08 -2.83 10.01
C ALA A 18 -12.28 -1.93 10.31
N GLY A 19 -12.85 -1.30 9.27
CA GLY A 19 -14.07 -0.50 9.42
C GLY A 19 -14.60 0.14 8.13
N ASP A 20 -13.73 0.57 7.21
CA ASP A 20 -14.13 1.28 5.99
C ASP A 20 -14.17 0.34 4.76
N PRO A 21 -15.29 0.25 4.03
CA PRO A 21 -15.37 -0.54 2.80
C PRO A 21 -14.44 -0.08 1.67
N VAL A 22 -14.09 1.22 1.61
CA VAL A 22 -13.13 1.76 0.63
C VAL A 22 -11.73 1.22 0.93
N GLU A 23 -11.25 1.42 2.16
CA GLU A 23 -9.95 0.91 2.61
C GLU A 23 -9.84 -0.62 2.46
N ALA A 24 -10.93 -1.35 2.73
CA ALA A 24 -10.96 -2.80 2.56
C ALA A 24 -10.77 -3.23 1.10
N GLU A 25 -11.37 -2.50 0.16
CA GLU A 25 -11.21 -2.77 -1.27
C GLU A 25 -9.83 -2.34 -1.79
N GLU A 26 -9.29 -1.21 -1.32
CA GLU A 26 -7.90 -0.81 -1.61
C GLU A 26 -6.92 -1.87 -1.13
N LEU A 27 -7.07 -2.34 0.11
CA LEU A 27 -6.23 -3.38 0.67
C LEU A 27 -6.34 -4.66 -0.16
N ARG A 28 -7.57 -5.07 -0.52
CA ARG A 28 -7.77 -6.24 -1.39
C ARG A 28 -7.05 -6.07 -2.74
N ARG A 29 -7.13 -4.90 -3.37
CA ARG A 29 -6.44 -4.59 -4.64
C ARG A 29 -4.92 -4.66 -4.48
N ALA A 30 -4.38 -4.12 -3.39
CA ALA A 30 -2.94 -4.23 -3.08
C ALA A 30 -2.47 -5.68 -2.99
N PHE A 31 -3.23 -6.56 -2.33
CA PHE A 31 -2.91 -7.99 -2.25
C PHE A 31 -3.00 -8.70 -3.60
N VAL A 32 -3.91 -8.29 -4.49
CA VAL A 32 -3.95 -8.79 -5.88
C VAL A 32 -2.68 -8.42 -6.63
N VAL A 33 -2.23 -7.16 -6.51
CA VAL A 33 -0.99 -6.69 -7.14
C VAL A 33 0.22 -7.44 -6.60
N ILE A 34 0.32 -7.66 -5.28
CA ILE A 34 1.42 -8.44 -4.69
C ILE A 34 1.43 -9.86 -5.24
N ARG A 35 0.27 -10.52 -5.32
CA ARG A 35 0.17 -11.88 -5.87
C ARG A 35 0.61 -11.95 -7.34
N ASP A 36 0.21 -10.97 -8.15
CA ASP A 36 0.40 -11.02 -9.61
C ASP A 36 1.76 -10.49 -10.07
N SER A 37 2.36 -9.56 -9.31
CA SER A 37 3.56 -8.83 -9.69
C SER A 37 4.78 -9.09 -8.81
N SER A 38 4.65 -9.84 -7.70
CA SER A 38 5.81 -10.13 -6.86
C SER A 38 6.81 -11.05 -7.57
N SER A 39 8.09 -10.66 -7.53
CA SER A 39 9.21 -11.50 -7.95
C SER A 39 9.58 -12.56 -6.91
N ASN A 40 9.04 -12.47 -5.68
CA ASN A 40 9.23 -13.46 -4.63
C ASN A 40 8.02 -14.42 -4.61
N PRO A 41 8.20 -15.70 -4.99
CA PRO A 41 7.09 -16.66 -5.06
C PRO A 41 6.46 -16.94 -3.69
N GLU A 42 7.23 -16.84 -2.61
CA GLU A 42 6.71 -17.03 -1.25
C GLU A 42 5.77 -15.88 -0.85
N LEU A 43 6.14 -14.63 -1.19
CA LEU A 43 5.29 -13.47 -0.93
C LEU A 43 3.97 -13.56 -1.72
N ALA A 44 4.04 -13.98 -2.99
CA ALA A 44 2.86 -14.18 -3.82
C ALA A 44 1.92 -15.25 -3.24
N ASP A 45 2.47 -16.36 -2.74
CA ASP A 45 1.69 -17.42 -2.09
C ASP A 45 1.05 -16.96 -0.78
N LEU A 46 1.77 -16.17 0.03
CA LEU A 46 1.22 -15.57 1.25
C LEU A 46 0.07 -14.61 0.92
N ALA A 47 0.22 -13.76 -0.10
CA ALA A 47 -0.83 -12.86 -0.56
C ALA A 47 -2.06 -13.63 -1.07
N LYS A 48 -1.85 -14.74 -1.79
CA LYS A 48 -2.94 -15.64 -2.20
C LYS A 48 -3.69 -16.23 -1.01
N ARG A 49 -2.99 -16.66 0.04
CA ARG A 49 -3.64 -17.20 1.25
C ARG A 49 -4.51 -16.16 1.95
N VAL A 50 -4.10 -14.89 1.92
CA VAL A 50 -4.91 -13.77 2.43
C VAL A 50 -6.17 -13.60 1.59
N LEU A 51 -6.04 -13.54 0.26
CA LEU A 51 -7.17 -13.40 -0.67
C LEU A 51 -8.14 -14.60 -0.59
N ASP A 52 -7.64 -15.80 -0.33
CA ASP A 52 -8.43 -17.03 -0.14
C ASP A 52 -9.08 -17.10 1.27
N GLY A 53 -8.85 -16.12 2.14
CA GLY A 53 -9.36 -16.10 3.51
C GLY A 53 -8.71 -17.13 4.45
N ARG A 54 -7.59 -17.75 4.05
CA ARG A 54 -6.83 -18.73 4.84
C ARG A 54 -5.81 -18.09 5.77
N MET A 55 -5.57 -16.78 5.62
CA MET A 55 -4.66 -15.98 6.43
C MET A 55 -5.25 -14.58 6.59
N SER A 56 -5.13 -13.99 7.77
CA SER A 56 -5.53 -12.60 7.98
C SER A 56 -4.44 -11.62 7.53
N TYR A 57 -4.83 -10.39 7.20
CA TYR A 57 -3.89 -9.29 6.91
C TYR A 57 -2.85 -9.10 8.04
N ARG A 58 -3.30 -9.25 9.28
CA ARG A 58 -2.44 -9.11 10.46
C ARG A 58 -1.41 -10.24 10.57
N GLU A 59 -1.77 -11.47 10.22
CA GLU A 59 -0.84 -12.59 10.19
C GLU A 59 0.18 -12.43 9.07
N PHE A 60 -0.26 -12.00 7.88
CA PHE A 60 0.63 -11.69 6.75
C PHE A 60 1.69 -10.66 7.14
N GLY A 61 1.28 -9.55 7.78
CA GLY A 61 2.19 -8.49 8.21
C GLY A 61 3.20 -8.90 9.29
N ARG A 62 3.04 -10.07 9.91
CA ARG A 62 3.99 -10.62 10.90
C ARG A 62 4.94 -11.65 10.30
N THR A 63 4.81 -11.96 9.01
CA THR A 63 5.72 -12.90 8.35
C THR A 63 7.08 -12.24 8.12
N GLN A 64 8.14 -13.01 8.31
CA GLN A 64 9.51 -12.54 8.02
C GLN A 64 9.67 -12.20 6.53
N THR A 65 8.99 -12.95 5.66
CA THR A 65 8.98 -12.73 4.21
C THR A 65 8.40 -11.37 3.86
N PHE A 66 7.28 -10.98 4.47
CA PHE A 66 6.75 -9.63 4.30
C PHE A 66 7.70 -8.55 4.81
N ASP A 67 8.27 -8.72 6.00
CA ASP A 67 9.20 -7.75 6.60
C ASP A 67 10.41 -7.47 5.70
N GLN A 68 11.01 -8.52 5.14
CA GLN A 68 12.16 -8.40 4.23
C GLN A 68 11.79 -7.70 2.91
N GLU A 69 10.68 -8.08 2.29
CA GLU A 69 10.26 -7.49 1.01
C GLU A 69 9.76 -6.05 1.20
N ALA A 70 9.06 -5.75 2.30
CA ALA A 70 8.66 -4.40 2.66
C ALA A 70 9.87 -3.50 2.89
N GLY A 71 10.91 -4.00 3.58
CA GLY A 71 12.16 -3.26 3.78
C GLY A 71 12.82 -2.86 2.46
N ARG A 72 12.89 -3.78 1.48
CA ARG A 72 13.44 -3.49 0.14
C ARG A 72 12.57 -2.50 -0.62
N ALA A 73 11.25 -2.73 -0.63
CA ALA A 73 10.31 -1.85 -1.32
C ALA A 73 10.34 -0.42 -0.76
N LEU A 74 10.46 -0.26 0.56
CA LEU A 74 10.58 1.05 1.20
C LEU A 74 11.90 1.76 0.86
N GLN A 75 13.00 1.02 0.69
CA GLN A 75 14.26 1.60 0.22
C GLN A 75 14.11 2.12 -1.21
N THR A 76 13.60 1.31 -2.13
CA THR A 76 13.35 1.73 -3.52
C THR A 76 12.39 2.91 -3.58
N PHE A 77 11.29 2.85 -2.85
CA PHE A 77 10.34 3.97 -2.76
C PHE A 77 11.01 5.25 -2.24
N GLY A 78 11.86 5.16 -1.22
CA GLY A 78 12.58 6.30 -0.69
C GLY A 78 13.50 6.94 -1.73
N GLU A 79 14.23 6.12 -2.50
CA GLU A 79 15.09 6.60 -3.59
C GLU A 79 14.29 7.28 -4.71
N GLU A 80 13.19 6.64 -5.16
CA GLU A 80 12.30 7.19 -6.17
C GLU A 80 11.64 8.48 -5.71
N TRP A 81 11.15 8.53 -4.47
CA TRP A 81 10.52 9.71 -3.89
C TRP A 81 11.47 10.91 -3.83
N GLN A 82 12.73 10.68 -3.47
CA GLN A 82 13.76 11.74 -3.44
C GLN A 82 14.16 12.23 -4.84
N ALA A 83 13.96 11.40 -5.88
CA ALA A 83 14.22 11.81 -7.26
C ALA A 83 13.11 12.70 -7.85
N LEU A 84 11.92 12.70 -7.24
CA LEU A 84 10.80 13.53 -7.69
C LEU A 84 10.95 14.99 -7.24
N SER A 85 10.61 15.91 -8.13
CA SER A 85 10.36 17.31 -7.80
C SER A 85 9.10 17.48 -6.95
N GLU A 86 8.95 18.66 -6.35
CA GLU A 86 7.77 18.98 -5.54
C GLU A 86 6.48 18.92 -6.37
N ASP A 87 6.50 19.45 -7.60
CA ASP A 87 5.36 19.42 -8.51
C ASP A 87 4.95 17.97 -8.86
N GLU A 88 5.94 17.09 -9.08
CA GLU A 88 5.68 15.67 -9.36
C GLU A 88 5.10 14.94 -8.15
N ARG A 89 5.55 15.28 -6.93
CA ARG A 89 4.98 14.73 -5.69
C ARG A 89 3.54 15.21 -5.48
N GLU A 90 3.26 16.49 -5.76
CA GLU A 90 1.91 17.03 -5.67
C GLU A 90 0.98 16.38 -6.70
N GLU A 91 1.47 16.13 -7.92
CA GLU A 91 0.72 15.43 -8.95
C GLU A 91 0.40 13.98 -8.52
N LEU A 92 1.38 13.26 -7.97
CA LEU A 92 1.15 11.91 -7.44
C LEU A 92 0.11 11.91 -6.31
N ALA A 93 0.19 12.88 -5.40
CA ALA A 93 -0.79 13.01 -4.32
C ALA A 93 -2.20 13.34 -4.86
N ALA A 94 -2.30 14.19 -5.88
CA ALA A 94 -3.57 14.50 -6.54
C ALA A 94 -4.17 13.28 -7.25
N ARG A 95 -3.34 12.50 -7.94
CA ARG A 95 -3.75 11.23 -8.57
C ARG A 95 -4.26 10.23 -7.54
N GLY A 96 -3.57 10.10 -6.39
CA GLY A 96 -4.00 9.24 -5.28
C GLY A 96 -5.39 9.61 -4.76
N ARG A 97 -5.62 10.89 -4.45
CA ARG A 97 -6.94 11.38 -4.00
C ARG A 97 -8.06 11.14 -5.02
N ALA A 98 -7.75 11.30 -6.31
CA ALA A 98 -8.73 11.07 -7.37
C ALA A 98 -9.11 9.58 -7.48
N GLU A 99 -8.15 8.67 -7.29
CA GLU A 99 -8.40 7.23 -7.32
C GLU A 99 -9.21 6.76 -6.10
N GLU A 100 -8.90 7.27 -4.91
CA GLU A 100 -9.66 6.99 -3.68
C GLU A 100 -11.12 7.46 -3.83
N GLN A 101 -11.33 8.67 -4.35
CA GLN A 101 -12.67 9.21 -4.63
C GLN A 101 -13.42 8.34 -5.65
N ARG A 102 -12.76 7.92 -6.72
CA ARG A 102 -13.34 7.02 -7.73
C ARG A 102 -13.79 5.71 -7.09
N LEU A 103 -12.98 5.13 -6.20
CA LEU A 103 -13.32 3.89 -5.52
C LEU A 103 -14.53 4.06 -4.58
N ALA A 104 -14.59 5.17 -3.86
CA ALA A 104 -15.73 5.50 -3.01
C ALA A 104 -17.03 5.61 -3.82
N ASP A 105 -16.97 6.23 -4.99
CA ASP A 105 -18.12 6.34 -5.89
C ASP A 105 -18.52 4.98 -6.49
N GLU A 106 -17.55 4.16 -6.94
CA GLU A 106 -17.81 2.78 -7.40
C GLU A 106 -18.51 1.92 -6.35
N LEU A 107 -18.11 2.03 -5.08
CA LEU A 107 -18.71 1.27 -3.98
C LEU A 107 -20.10 1.80 -3.60
N ARG A 108 -20.34 3.11 -3.75
CA ARG A 108 -21.66 3.71 -3.55
C ARG A 108 -22.65 3.23 -4.62
N ASP A 109 -22.23 3.20 -5.89
CA ASP A 109 -23.10 2.84 -7.02
C ASP A 109 -23.46 1.35 -7.07
N ARG A 110 -22.70 0.49 -6.39
CA ARG A 110 -22.98 -0.95 -6.28
C ARG A 110 -24.02 -1.31 -5.22
N ARG A 111 -24.51 -0.34 -4.45
CA ARG A 111 -25.37 -0.52 -3.27
C ARG A 111 -26.83 -0.21 -3.56
#